data_AF-A0A9D2GTJ7-F1
#
_entry.id   AF-A0A9D2GTJ7-F1
#
_cell.length_a   1.000
_cell.length_b   1.000
_cell.length_c   1.000
_cell.angle_alpha   90.00
_cell.angle_beta   90.00
_cell.angle_gamma   90.00
#
_symmetry.space_group_name_H-M   'P 1'
#
loop_
_entity.id
_entity.type
_entity.pdbx_description
1 polymer ?
#
loop_
_entity_poly.entity_id
_entity_poly.type
_entity_poly.pdbx_seq_one_letter_code
_entity_poly.pdbx_strand_id
1 'polypeptide(L)'
;MNENILEKIEKLHNAEKHKEIIKLIEKQKEPLSYELTCLLARAYCNIPIKSIEDTGYINKGLSLLLSVEDMGKNDPLWHYRTGYAYFYSDDEEKALYHFNKTVELIPKTKENAEKWKEFNIGYFIGECEDIIKAKKISEKFGTGENASEQDIIDFILFALMHRSFPKDDIINDNSIYIPEWMLIIKPVIINYADDRVEIEWNITCPLFDTGLKEETFGAGDNLKEAVFIAAGTFTASILLAVKNALTKSNNKLSYTSEFNGHIHNWNVYYNPLLIARDEMQTGKIDDLILWNQISPFLDAYLGNQKSVCIKIYVAKFAGSIISECSIDNIYINELSNTIGDFIDDFDVKDSFFTMRQYIILSQEEETTLPYIYDGKEGYVELKNKLKKILNVIYEIQPFNPEDNEDMEDAFFYLISRLDEEVDDFTLCIESLIFIPEIFAANVYDNIAFPESITIYTQDDEEPLQILYTQFNDYSRIFKAVWEILDNYEDTDKRDVIYNKLLSMSYSINSILAEGKKLEEIGGDEDEEITIPVFEMNVDERFEIR
;
A
#
# COMPACT_ATOMS: atom_id res chain seq x y z
N MET A 1 -43.04 -47.77 3.03
CA MET A 1 -41.84 -48.21 2.28
C MET A 1 -40.66 -48.01 3.20
N ASN A 2 -39.81 -49.03 3.38
CA ASN A 2 -38.54 -48.84 4.08
C ASN A 2 -37.64 -48.00 3.16
N GLU A 3 -37.17 -46.87 3.67
CA GLU A 3 -36.24 -45.98 3.00
C GLU A 3 -34.94 -46.73 2.68
N ASN A 4 -34.42 -46.59 1.45
CA ASN A 4 -33.15 -47.20 1.05
C ASN A 4 -32.00 -46.52 1.81
N ILE A 5 -30.97 -47.27 2.21
CA ILE A 5 -29.80 -46.73 2.91
C ILE A 5 -29.14 -45.58 2.14
N LEU A 6 -29.09 -45.64 0.80
CA LEU A 6 -28.53 -44.58 -0.04
C LEU A 6 -29.33 -43.28 0.05
N GLU A 7 -30.66 -43.35 0.00
CA GLU A 7 -31.55 -42.18 0.15
C GLU A 7 -31.35 -41.52 1.52
N LYS A 8 -31.17 -42.35 2.56
CA LYS A 8 -30.90 -41.87 3.92
C LYS A 8 -29.53 -41.19 4.03
N ILE A 9 -28.50 -41.73 3.37
CA ILE A 9 -27.16 -41.12 3.33
C ILE A 9 -27.23 -39.75 2.66
N GLU A 10 -27.91 -39.62 1.52
CA GLU A 10 -28.04 -38.34 0.81
C GLU A 10 -28.81 -37.30 1.65
N LYS A 11 -29.90 -37.70 2.33
CA LYS A 11 -30.61 -36.79 3.25
C LYS A 11 -29.74 -36.31 4.40
N LEU A 12 -28.93 -37.21 4.99
CA LEU A 12 -27.99 -36.84 6.05
C LEU A 12 -26.87 -35.95 5.52
N HIS A 13 -26.40 -36.19 4.29
CA HIS A 13 -25.35 -35.38 3.66
C HIS A 13 -25.84 -33.96 3.41
N ASN A 14 -27.04 -33.79 2.86
CA ASN A 14 -27.67 -32.49 2.63
C ASN A 14 -27.98 -31.74 3.94
N ALA A 15 -28.06 -32.46 5.07
CA ALA A 15 -28.21 -31.88 6.40
C ALA A 15 -26.86 -31.73 7.14
N GLU A 16 -25.72 -31.92 6.46
CA GLU A 16 -24.35 -31.85 7.00
C GLU A 16 -24.08 -32.80 8.19
N LYS A 17 -24.87 -33.88 8.31
CA LYS A 17 -24.79 -34.86 9.41
C LYS A 17 -23.76 -35.97 9.13
N HIS A 18 -22.53 -35.58 8.79
CA HIS A 18 -21.50 -36.52 8.35
C HIS A 18 -21.13 -37.60 9.38
N LYS A 19 -21.13 -37.25 10.69
CA LYS A 19 -20.92 -38.24 11.77
C LYS A 19 -22.03 -39.31 11.85
N GLU A 20 -23.26 -38.95 11.49
CA GLU A 20 -24.37 -39.92 11.46
C GLU A 20 -24.25 -40.86 10.25
N ILE A 21 -23.75 -40.36 9.11
CA ILE A 21 -23.44 -41.17 7.92
C ILE A 21 -22.37 -42.22 8.24
N ILE A 22 -21.27 -41.80 8.88
CA ILE A 22 -20.19 -42.72 9.31
C ILE A 22 -20.77 -43.84 10.18
N LYS A 23 -21.49 -43.49 11.26
CA LYS A 23 -22.13 -44.46 12.15
C LYS A 23 -23.14 -45.38 11.45
N LEU A 24 -23.80 -44.90 10.41
CA LEU A 24 -24.78 -45.67 9.64
C LEU A 24 -24.11 -46.72 8.76
N ILE A 25 -23.01 -46.35 8.09
CA ILE A 25 -22.29 -47.22 7.17
C ILE A 25 -21.41 -48.23 7.93
N GLU A 26 -20.75 -47.83 9.01
CA GLU A 26 -19.92 -48.73 9.83
C GLU A 26 -20.73 -49.84 10.54
N LYS A 27 -22.05 -49.68 10.66
CA LYS A 27 -22.95 -50.73 11.17
C LYS A 27 -23.31 -51.79 10.13
N GLN A 28 -22.96 -51.58 8.85
CA GLN A 28 -23.17 -52.58 7.81
C GLN A 28 -22.15 -53.71 7.97
N LYS A 29 -22.49 -54.91 7.47
CA LYS A 29 -21.57 -56.04 7.50
C LYS A 29 -20.50 -55.86 6.42
N GLU A 30 -19.24 -56.08 6.78
CA GLU A 30 -18.15 -56.16 5.83
C GLU A 30 -18.25 -57.40 4.93
N PRO A 31 -17.75 -57.35 3.67
CA PRO A 31 -17.15 -56.18 3.00
C PRO A 31 -18.19 -55.18 2.50
N LEU A 32 -17.86 -53.88 2.56
CA LEU A 32 -18.69 -52.82 1.99
C LEU A 32 -18.66 -52.86 0.45
N SER A 33 -19.74 -52.38 -0.19
CA SER A 33 -19.75 -52.16 -1.63
C SER A 33 -18.84 -50.98 -2.01
N TYR A 34 -18.44 -50.91 -3.29
CA TYR A 34 -17.73 -49.76 -3.85
C TYR A 34 -18.42 -48.42 -3.51
N GLU A 35 -19.72 -48.33 -3.79
CA GLU A 35 -20.51 -47.12 -3.54
C GLU A 35 -20.56 -46.74 -2.06
N LEU A 36 -20.79 -47.70 -1.16
CA LEU A 36 -20.80 -47.43 0.28
C LEU A 36 -19.42 -47.05 0.82
N THR A 37 -18.35 -47.62 0.25
CA THR A 37 -16.96 -47.26 0.60
C THR A 37 -16.67 -45.82 0.22
N CYS A 38 -17.02 -45.41 -1.01
CA CYS A 38 -16.83 -44.04 -1.47
C CYS A 38 -17.70 -43.03 -0.70
N LEU A 39 -18.93 -43.40 -0.30
CA LEU A 39 -19.81 -42.56 0.52
C LEU A 39 -19.31 -42.43 1.96
N LEU A 40 -18.74 -43.50 2.52
CA LEU A 40 -18.08 -43.46 3.83
C LEU A 40 -16.84 -42.55 3.78
N ALA A 41 -16.04 -42.66 2.73
CA ALA A 41 -14.89 -41.78 2.52
C ALA A 41 -15.32 -40.31 2.42
N ARG A 42 -16.35 -39.97 1.62
CA ARG A 42 -16.91 -38.61 1.55
C ARG A 42 -17.34 -38.11 2.92
N ALA A 43 -18.01 -38.95 3.71
CA ALA A 43 -18.45 -38.56 5.05
C ALA A 43 -17.28 -38.31 6.00
N TYR A 44 -16.21 -39.09 5.89
CA TYR A 44 -14.97 -38.85 6.62
C TYR A 44 -14.29 -37.55 6.21
N CYS A 45 -14.18 -37.27 4.90
CA CYS A 45 -13.53 -36.05 4.40
C CYS A 45 -14.30 -34.77 4.68
N ASN A 46 -15.61 -34.84 4.92
CA ASN A 46 -16.43 -33.67 5.24
C ASN A 46 -16.58 -33.43 6.75
N ILE A 47 -15.83 -34.11 7.61
CA ILE A 47 -15.79 -33.76 9.04
C ILE A 47 -15.02 -32.43 9.19
N PRO A 48 -15.62 -31.38 9.78
CA PRO A 48 -14.92 -30.12 9.99
C PRO A 48 -13.66 -30.31 10.83
N ILE A 49 -12.54 -29.83 10.33
CA ILE A 49 -11.25 -29.84 11.05
C ILE A 49 -11.30 -28.75 12.12
N LYS A 50 -11.26 -29.15 13.39
CA LYS A 50 -11.22 -28.21 14.55
C LYS A 50 -9.94 -28.36 15.37
N SER A 51 -9.15 -29.37 15.08
CA SER A 51 -7.91 -29.72 15.77
C SER A 51 -7.04 -30.61 14.87
N ILE A 52 -5.77 -30.78 15.22
CA ILE A 52 -4.86 -31.66 14.48
C ILE A 52 -5.33 -33.12 14.48
N GLU A 53 -6.05 -33.55 15.52
CA GLU A 53 -6.63 -34.89 15.62
C GLU A 53 -7.71 -35.16 14.57
N ASP A 54 -8.36 -34.10 14.05
CA ASP A 54 -9.40 -34.21 13.01
C ASP A 54 -8.81 -34.50 11.62
N THR A 55 -7.51 -34.30 11.40
CA THR A 55 -6.80 -34.72 10.17
C THR A 55 -6.82 -36.25 9.99
N GLY A 56 -6.98 -36.99 11.10
CA GLY A 56 -7.16 -38.45 11.08
C GLY A 56 -8.40 -38.91 10.32
N TYR A 57 -9.44 -38.07 10.21
CA TYR A 57 -10.63 -38.39 9.42
C TYR A 57 -10.35 -38.29 7.91
N ILE A 58 -9.63 -37.27 7.46
CA ILE A 58 -9.22 -37.13 6.05
C ILE A 58 -8.37 -38.34 5.64
N ASN A 59 -7.38 -38.71 6.45
CA ASN A 59 -6.52 -39.87 6.18
C ASN A 59 -7.30 -41.19 6.12
N LYS A 60 -8.34 -41.36 6.95
CA LYS A 60 -9.25 -42.52 6.86
C LYS A 60 -10.06 -42.51 5.57
N GLY A 61 -10.61 -41.35 5.19
CA GLY A 61 -11.33 -41.19 3.93
C GLY A 61 -10.46 -41.52 2.72
N LEU A 62 -9.23 -41.00 2.70
CA LEU A 62 -8.24 -41.30 1.67
C LEU A 62 -7.91 -42.79 1.60
N SER A 63 -7.62 -43.43 2.74
CA SER A 63 -7.34 -44.87 2.81
C SER A 63 -8.48 -45.72 2.25
N LEU A 64 -9.74 -45.37 2.55
CA LEU A 64 -10.92 -46.03 2.00
C LEU A 64 -11.00 -45.87 0.48
N LEU A 65 -10.74 -44.67 -0.06
CA LEU A 65 -10.74 -44.43 -1.51
C LEU A 65 -9.65 -45.23 -2.22
N LEU A 66 -8.44 -45.29 -1.65
CA LEU A 66 -7.33 -46.06 -2.18
C LEU A 66 -7.60 -47.58 -2.13
N SER A 67 -8.33 -48.06 -1.11
CA SER A 67 -8.70 -49.48 -1.01
C SER A 67 -9.59 -49.98 -2.17
N VAL A 68 -10.23 -49.05 -2.90
CA VAL A 68 -11.10 -49.34 -4.05
C VAL A 68 -10.60 -48.73 -5.36
N GLU A 69 -9.31 -48.36 -5.42
CA GLU A 69 -8.69 -47.70 -6.57
C GLU A 69 -8.93 -48.45 -7.88
N ASP A 70 -8.76 -49.78 -7.89
CA ASP A 70 -8.95 -50.59 -9.11
C ASP A 70 -10.36 -50.47 -9.72
N MET A 71 -11.38 -50.22 -8.89
CA MET A 71 -12.75 -49.98 -9.34
C MET A 71 -12.99 -48.52 -9.75
N GLY A 72 -12.23 -47.58 -9.18
CA GLY A 72 -12.42 -46.13 -9.34
C GLY A 72 -11.71 -45.48 -10.54
N LYS A 73 -10.79 -46.17 -11.21
CA LYS A 73 -9.93 -45.60 -12.29
C LYS A 73 -10.67 -44.92 -13.45
N ASN A 74 -11.92 -45.30 -13.71
CA ASN A 74 -12.76 -44.71 -14.77
C ASN A 74 -13.97 -43.96 -14.20
N ASP A 75 -14.01 -43.72 -12.89
CA ASP A 75 -15.08 -42.99 -12.20
C ASP A 75 -14.62 -41.56 -11.89
N PRO A 76 -15.13 -40.54 -12.59
CA PRO A 76 -14.76 -39.15 -12.33
C PRO A 76 -15.10 -38.72 -10.90
N LEU A 77 -16.15 -39.27 -10.27
CA LEU A 77 -16.53 -38.89 -8.91
C LEU A 77 -15.59 -39.48 -7.86
N TRP A 78 -15.03 -40.66 -8.12
CA TRP A 78 -13.96 -41.22 -7.29
C TRP A 78 -12.68 -40.40 -7.42
N HIS A 79 -12.29 -40.00 -8.63
CA HIS A 79 -11.16 -39.11 -8.83
C HIS A 79 -11.37 -37.78 -8.09
N TYR A 80 -12.54 -37.16 -8.19
CA TYR A 80 -12.84 -35.92 -7.46
C TYR A 80 -12.67 -36.09 -5.95
N ARG A 81 -13.28 -37.15 -5.37
CA ARG A 81 -13.22 -37.42 -3.92
C ARG A 81 -11.79 -37.71 -3.46
N THR A 82 -10.99 -38.38 -4.29
CA THR A 82 -9.59 -38.69 -3.99
C THR A 82 -8.73 -37.42 -4.09
N GLY A 83 -8.95 -36.59 -5.10
CA GLY A 83 -8.31 -35.27 -5.20
C GLY A 83 -8.64 -34.37 -4.01
N TYR A 84 -9.91 -34.32 -3.61
CA TYR A 84 -10.35 -33.60 -2.42
C TYR A 84 -9.65 -34.13 -1.15
N ALA A 85 -9.57 -35.45 -0.98
CA ALA A 85 -8.90 -36.04 0.17
C ALA A 85 -7.39 -35.71 0.19
N TYR A 86 -6.70 -35.76 -0.96
CA TYR A 86 -5.29 -35.36 -1.07
C TYR A 86 -5.08 -33.86 -0.80
N PHE A 87 -5.98 -33.00 -1.29
CA PHE A 87 -5.91 -31.54 -1.08
C PHE A 87 -5.92 -31.19 0.42
N TYR A 88 -6.87 -31.74 1.18
CA TYR A 88 -6.95 -31.53 2.63
C TYR A 88 -5.95 -32.39 3.44
N SER A 89 -5.09 -33.15 2.76
CA SER A 89 -3.94 -33.87 3.32
C SER A 89 -2.61 -33.18 2.95
N ASP A 90 -2.64 -31.97 2.39
CA ASP A 90 -1.48 -31.17 1.96
C ASP A 90 -0.59 -31.89 0.92
N ASP A 91 -1.18 -32.73 0.05
CA ASP A 91 -0.52 -33.42 -1.08
C ASP A 91 -1.09 -32.91 -2.41
N GLU A 92 -0.72 -31.67 -2.77
CA GLU A 92 -1.31 -30.94 -3.88
C GLU A 92 -0.92 -31.52 -5.23
N GLU A 93 0.25 -32.17 -5.36
CA GLU A 93 0.65 -32.83 -6.62
C GLU A 93 -0.30 -33.98 -6.96
N LYS A 94 -0.62 -34.83 -5.98
CA LYS A 94 -1.60 -35.90 -6.18
C LYS A 94 -3.01 -35.36 -6.31
N ALA A 95 -3.36 -34.34 -5.53
CA ALA A 95 -4.67 -33.68 -5.65
C ALA A 95 -4.88 -33.17 -7.08
N LEU A 96 -3.92 -32.41 -7.62
CA LEU A 96 -3.93 -31.88 -8.97
C LEU A 96 -4.05 -32.98 -10.03
N TYR A 97 -3.31 -34.09 -9.88
CA TYR A 97 -3.44 -35.24 -10.77
C TYR A 97 -4.88 -35.78 -10.80
N HIS A 98 -5.49 -35.99 -9.63
CA HIS A 98 -6.84 -36.53 -9.53
C HIS A 98 -7.92 -35.54 -10.01
N PHE A 99 -7.77 -34.24 -9.75
CA PHE A 99 -8.68 -33.23 -10.27
C PHE A 99 -8.61 -33.12 -11.80
N ASN A 100 -7.40 -33.14 -12.38
CA ASN A 100 -7.24 -33.19 -13.83
C ASN A 100 -7.85 -34.46 -14.44
N LYS A 101 -7.67 -35.63 -13.80
CA LYS A 101 -8.32 -36.88 -14.22
C LYS A 101 -9.84 -36.81 -14.15
N THR A 102 -10.38 -36.11 -13.16
CA THR A 102 -11.83 -35.85 -13.07
C THR A 102 -12.31 -35.10 -14.32
N VAL A 103 -11.64 -34.00 -14.68
CA VAL A 103 -11.99 -33.20 -15.87
C VAL A 103 -11.85 -34.00 -17.17
N GLU A 104 -10.82 -34.85 -17.28
CA GLU A 104 -10.57 -35.72 -18.44
C GLU A 104 -11.72 -36.73 -18.65
N LEU A 105 -12.23 -37.33 -17.57
CA LEU A 105 -13.25 -38.38 -17.62
C LEU A 105 -14.68 -37.85 -17.79
N ILE A 106 -14.93 -36.56 -17.52
CA ILE A 106 -16.26 -35.97 -17.68
C ILE A 106 -16.57 -35.74 -19.17
N PRO A 107 -17.67 -36.32 -19.72
CA PRO A 107 -18.07 -36.02 -21.09
C PRO A 107 -18.43 -34.54 -21.25
N LYS A 108 -17.87 -33.87 -22.27
CA LYS A 108 -18.03 -32.43 -22.55
C LYS A 108 -19.42 -32.10 -23.13
N THR A 109 -20.48 -32.33 -22.36
CA THR A 109 -21.87 -32.02 -22.70
C THR A 109 -22.39 -30.90 -21.80
N LYS A 110 -23.42 -30.17 -22.26
CA LYS A 110 -24.08 -29.12 -21.45
C LYS A 110 -24.67 -29.68 -20.14
N GLU A 111 -25.22 -30.88 -20.19
CA GLU A 111 -25.78 -31.57 -19.00
C GLU A 111 -24.71 -31.85 -17.95
N ASN A 112 -23.54 -32.36 -18.36
CA ASN A 112 -22.44 -32.60 -17.43
C ASN A 112 -21.82 -31.28 -16.93
N ALA A 113 -21.71 -30.27 -17.78
CA ALA A 113 -21.23 -28.96 -17.34
C ALA A 113 -22.10 -28.40 -16.20
N GLU A 114 -23.43 -28.53 -16.28
CA GLU A 114 -24.33 -28.11 -15.22
C GLU A 114 -24.18 -28.97 -13.95
N LYS A 115 -24.15 -30.30 -14.13
CA LYS A 115 -24.00 -31.25 -13.01
C LYS A 115 -22.71 -31.05 -12.20
N TRP A 116 -21.60 -30.72 -12.86
CA TRP A 116 -20.28 -30.62 -12.25
C TRP A 116 -19.91 -29.21 -11.77
N LYS A 117 -20.75 -28.22 -12.05
CA LYS A 117 -20.53 -26.82 -11.67
C LYS A 117 -20.35 -26.65 -10.16
N GLU A 118 -21.13 -27.36 -9.36
CA GLU A 118 -21.11 -27.29 -7.88
C GLU A 118 -19.84 -27.88 -7.26
N PHE A 119 -19.07 -28.68 -8.01
CA PHE A 119 -17.84 -29.31 -7.53
C PHE A 119 -16.64 -28.35 -7.53
N ASN A 120 -16.76 -27.19 -8.19
CA ASN A 120 -15.74 -26.16 -8.26
C ASN A 120 -14.33 -26.68 -8.59
N ILE A 121 -14.21 -27.66 -9.50
CA ILE A 121 -12.94 -28.35 -9.78
C ILE A 121 -11.86 -27.38 -10.27
N GLY A 122 -12.25 -26.37 -11.05
CA GLY A 122 -11.33 -25.34 -11.55
C GLY A 122 -10.67 -24.55 -10.42
N TYR A 123 -11.41 -24.26 -9.34
CA TYR A 123 -10.86 -23.65 -8.13
C TYR A 123 -9.79 -24.56 -7.52
N PHE A 124 -10.10 -25.84 -7.25
CA PHE A 124 -9.11 -26.75 -6.65
C PHE A 124 -7.87 -26.98 -7.52
N ILE A 125 -8.02 -27.01 -8.85
CA ILE A 125 -6.88 -27.11 -9.78
C ILE A 125 -5.97 -25.89 -9.64
N GLY A 126 -6.54 -24.68 -9.76
CA GLY A 126 -5.79 -23.44 -9.57
C GLY A 126 -5.16 -23.39 -8.19
N GLU A 127 -5.89 -23.85 -7.15
CA GLU A 127 -5.38 -23.90 -5.79
C GLU A 127 -4.11 -24.73 -5.66
N CYS A 128 -4.13 -25.94 -6.22
CA CYS A 128 -2.97 -26.83 -6.21
C CYS A 128 -1.81 -26.25 -7.04
N GLU A 129 -2.09 -25.70 -8.23
CA GLU A 129 -1.07 -25.14 -9.12
C GLU A 129 -0.28 -24.02 -8.45
N ASP A 130 -0.98 -23.10 -7.77
CA ASP A 130 -0.35 -21.98 -7.07
C ASP A 130 0.43 -22.44 -5.84
N ILE A 131 -0.10 -23.38 -5.04
CA ILE A 131 0.64 -23.93 -3.89
C ILE A 131 1.90 -24.67 -4.35
N ILE A 132 1.82 -25.48 -5.40
CA ILE A 132 2.98 -26.18 -5.97
C ILE A 132 4.01 -25.18 -6.47
N LYS A 133 3.57 -24.11 -7.14
CA LYS A 133 4.46 -23.04 -7.62
C LYS A 133 5.16 -22.34 -6.44
N ALA A 134 4.41 -21.95 -5.41
CA ALA A 134 4.93 -21.31 -4.21
C ALA A 134 5.95 -22.21 -3.47
N LYS A 135 5.68 -23.51 -3.34
CA LYS A 135 6.61 -24.50 -2.76
C LYS A 135 7.92 -24.57 -3.57
N LYS A 136 7.84 -24.68 -4.89
CA LYS A 136 9.02 -24.72 -5.78
C LYS A 136 9.88 -23.44 -5.68
N ILE A 137 9.23 -22.28 -5.66
CA ILE A 137 9.93 -21.00 -5.47
C ILE A 137 10.60 -20.98 -4.10
N SER A 138 9.88 -21.36 -3.04
CA SER A 138 10.39 -21.36 -1.66
C SER A 138 11.55 -22.33 -1.41
N GLU A 139 11.59 -23.46 -2.09
CA GLU A 139 12.66 -24.46 -2.03
C GLU A 139 13.92 -24.01 -2.77
N LYS A 140 13.74 -23.35 -3.92
CA LYS A 140 14.84 -22.81 -4.74
C LYS A 140 15.42 -21.51 -4.15
N PHE A 141 14.59 -20.69 -3.50
CA PHE A 141 15.01 -19.40 -3.00
C PHE A 141 16.09 -19.54 -1.92
N GLY A 142 17.26 -18.95 -2.17
CA GLY A 142 18.44 -19.05 -1.29
C GLY A 142 19.23 -20.36 -1.40
N THR A 143 18.92 -21.24 -2.36
CA THR A 143 19.64 -22.51 -2.58
C THR A 143 20.40 -22.49 -3.92
N GLY A 144 21.45 -21.68 -4.06
CA GLY A 144 22.24 -21.57 -5.30
C GLY A 144 23.27 -20.44 -5.28
N GLU A 145 23.82 -20.09 -6.46
CA GLU A 145 24.47 -18.78 -6.65
C GLU A 145 23.47 -17.65 -6.33
N ASN A 146 23.97 -16.47 -5.97
CA ASN A 146 23.22 -15.31 -5.47
C ASN A 146 21.86 -15.15 -6.17
N ALA A 147 20.78 -15.03 -5.38
CA ALA A 147 19.43 -14.84 -5.90
C ALA A 147 19.36 -13.58 -6.75
N SER A 148 18.67 -13.64 -7.90
CA SER A 148 18.41 -12.44 -8.69
C SER A 148 17.30 -11.59 -8.08
N GLU A 149 17.21 -10.32 -8.48
CA GLU A 149 16.10 -9.44 -8.12
C GLU A 149 14.73 -10.08 -8.43
N GLN A 150 14.61 -10.74 -9.59
CA GLN A 150 13.36 -11.41 -9.97
C GLN A 150 13.07 -12.63 -9.08
N ASP A 151 14.09 -13.38 -8.63
CA ASP A 151 13.86 -14.47 -7.68
C ASP A 151 13.31 -13.92 -6.34
N ILE A 152 13.74 -12.74 -5.90
CA ILE A 152 13.23 -12.06 -4.69
C ILE A 152 11.77 -11.64 -4.89
N ILE A 153 11.46 -10.97 -6.01
CA ILE A 153 10.11 -10.54 -6.35
C ILE A 153 9.16 -11.75 -6.44
N ASP A 154 9.58 -12.82 -7.12
CA ASP A 154 8.77 -14.05 -7.24
C ASP A 154 8.54 -14.70 -5.88
N PHE A 155 9.54 -14.71 -4.99
CA PHE A 155 9.37 -15.21 -3.62
C PHE A 155 8.38 -14.36 -2.83
N ILE A 156 8.47 -13.03 -2.89
CA ILE A 156 7.52 -12.12 -2.23
C ILE A 156 6.09 -12.37 -2.74
N LEU A 157 5.91 -12.30 -4.06
CA LEU A 157 4.57 -12.34 -4.65
C LEU A 157 3.94 -13.73 -4.49
N PHE A 158 4.61 -14.79 -4.92
CA PHE A 158 3.99 -16.13 -4.96
C PHE A 158 4.07 -16.88 -3.63
N ALA A 159 5.12 -16.69 -2.83
CA ALA A 159 5.31 -17.47 -1.61
C ALA A 159 4.88 -16.75 -0.33
N LEU A 160 4.94 -15.41 -0.29
CA LEU A 160 4.58 -14.65 0.92
C LEU A 160 3.20 -13.98 0.82
N MET A 161 2.85 -13.42 -0.35
CA MET A 161 1.67 -12.55 -0.48
C MET A 161 0.46 -13.19 -1.17
N HIS A 162 0.64 -13.97 -2.24
CA HIS A 162 -0.46 -14.59 -2.98
C HIS A 162 -1.33 -15.41 -2.02
N ARG A 163 -2.63 -15.13 -2.00
CA ARG A 163 -3.64 -15.78 -1.15
C ARG A 163 -3.41 -15.67 0.36
N SER A 164 -2.51 -14.79 0.78
CA SER A 164 -2.40 -14.39 2.18
C SER A 164 -3.54 -13.43 2.58
N PHE A 165 -4.23 -12.86 1.59
CA PHE A 165 -5.33 -11.94 1.78
C PHE A 165 -6.66 -12.69 1.96
N PRO A 166 -7.63 -12.09 2.70
CA PRO A 166 -8.97 -12.68 2.84
C PRO A 166 -9.80 -12.65 1.56
N LYS A 167 -9.29 -12.03 0.48
CA LYS A 167 -9.95 -11.79 -0.79
C LYS A 167 -9.11 -12.38 -1.92
N ASP A 168 -9.76 -12.71 -3.03
CA ASP A 168 -9.07 -13.17 -4.23
C ASP A 168 -8.10 -12.09 -4.72
N ASP A 169 -6.92 -12.53 -5.15
CA ASP A 169 -5.89 -11.68 -5.68
C ASP A 169 -5.27 -12.27 -6.95
N ILE A 170 -4.66 -11.40 -7.75
CA ILE A 170 -4.10 -11.72 -9.06
C ILE A 170 -2.69 -11.17 -9.11
N ILE A 171 -1.73 -12.01 -9.47
CA ILE A 171 -0.36 -11.57 -9.75
C ILE A 171 -0.22 -11.24 -11.24
N ASN A 172 0.21 -10.03 -11.55
CA ASN A 172 0.56 -9.59 -12.89
C ASN A 172 1.66 -8.51 -12.85
N ASP A 173 2.55 -8.49 -13.84
CA ASP A 173 3.58 -7.45 -14.02
C ASP A 173 4.36 -7.09 -12.73
N ASN A 174 4.89 -8.10 -12.03
CA ASN A 174 5.61 -7.96 -10.76
C ASN A 174 4.80 -7.21 -9.67
N SER A 175 3.47 -7.34 -9.70
CA SER A 175 2.56 -6.76 -8.72
C SER A 175 1.47 -7.75 -8.33
N ILE A 176 0.86 -7.53 -7.17
CA ILE A 176 -0.36 -8.21 -6.73
C ILE A 176 -1.52 -7.21 -6.76
N TYR A 177 -2.60 -7.61 -7.41
CA TYR A 177 -3.84 -6.84 -7.54
C TYR A 177 -4.96 -7.53 -6.78
N ILE A 178 -5.64 -6.80 -5.90
CA ILE A 178 -6.80 -7.26 -5.13
C ILE A 178 -8.02 -6.50 -5.66
N PRO A 179 -8.82 -7.11 -6.56
CA PRO A 179 -9.88 -6.39 -7.28
C PRO A 179 -10.95 -5.78 -6.39
N GLU A 180 -11.35 -6.47 -5.32
CA GLU A 180 -12.39 -5.99 -4.40
C GLU A 180 -11.98 -4.68 -3.70
N TRP A 181 -10.69 -4.49 -3.46
CA TRP A 181 -10.15 -3.30 -2.81
C TRP A 181 -9.60 -2.28 -3.81
N MET A 182 -9.62 -2.61 -5.11
CA MET A 182 -8.90 -1.87 -6.17
C MET A 182 -7.45 -1.55 -5.75
N LEU A 183 -6.82 -2.50 -5.06
CA LEU A 183 -5.51 -2.34 -4.43
C LEU A 183 -4.44 -3.03 -5.28
N ILE A 184 -3.42 -2.29 -5.69
CA ILE A 184 -2.22 -2.82 -6.35
C ILE A 184 -1.05 -2.63 -5.39
N ILE A 185 -0.26 -3.69 -5.19
CA ILE A 185 0.98 -3.64 -4.41
C ILE A 185 2.11 -4.11 -5.33
N LYS A 186 3.13 -3.28 -5.49
CA LYS A 186 4.31 -3.58 -6.31
C LYS A 186 5.58 -3.43 -5.47
N PRO A 187 6.28 -4.53 -5.15
CA PRO A 187 7.61 -4.44 -4.56
C PRO A 187 8.63 -4.01 -5.63
N VAL A 188 9.56 -3.14 -5.25
CA VAL A 188 10.74 -2.73 -6.03
C VAL A 188 11.95 -2.96 -5.14
N ILE A 189 12.90 -3.77 -5.61
CA ILE A 189 14.09 -4.09 -4.83
C ILE A 189 15.10 -2.96 -5.03
N ILE A 190 15.41 -2.25 -3.95
CA ILE A 190 16.35 -1.13 -3.99
C ILE A 190 17.79 -1.64 -3.86
N ASN A 191 18.01 -2.50 -2.88
CA ASN A 191 19.31 -3.08 -2.58
C ASN A 191 19.17 -4.43 -1.86
N TYR A 192 20.13 -5.33 -2.00
CA TYR A 192 20.16 -6.59 -1.27
C TYR A 192 21.56 -7.19 -1.19
N ALA A 193 21.76 -8.04 -0.19
CA ALA A 193 22.94 -8.88 -0.01
C ALA A 193 22.53 -10.24 0.57
N ASP A 194 23.50 -11.06 0.95
CA ASP A 194 23.23 -12.42 1.43
C ASP A 194 22.43 -12.47 2.75
N ASP A 195 22.38 -11.38 3.51
CA ASP A 195 21.79 -11.27 4.85
C ASP A 195 20.83 -10.09 5.03
N ARG A 196 20.59 -9.30 3.97
CA ARG A 196 19.77 -8.08 4.04
C ARG A 196 19.07 -7.75 2.73
N VAL A 197 17.97 -7.02 2.82
CA VAL A 197 17.22 -6.49 1.67
C VAL A 197 16.55 -5.17 2.04
N GLU A 198 16.47 -4.30 1.05
CA GLU A 198 15.74 -3.04 1.08
C GLU A 198 14.71 -3.05 -0.05
N ILE A 199 13.44 -2.86 0.33
CA ILE A 199 12.29 -2.98 -0.57
C ILE A 199 11.48 -1.69 -0.49
N GLU A 200 11.28 -1.04 -1.62
CA GLU A 200 10.26 -0.01 -1.79
C GLU A 200 8.94 -0.68 -2.22
N TRP A 201 7.87 -0.37 -1.50
CA TRP A 201 6.52 -0.84 -1.76
C TRP A 201 5.70 0.28 -2.38
N ASN A 202 5.34 0.11 -3.65
CA ASN A 202 4.42 0.99 -4.34
C ASN A 202 2.99 0.48 -4.17
N ILE A 203 2.16 1.25 -3.48
CA ILE A 203 0.77 0.91 -3.12
C ILE A 203 -0.16 1.86 -3.88
N THR A 204 -1.05 1.31 -4.71
CA THR A 204 -2.07 2.11 -5.41
C THR A 204 -3.45 1.66 -4.99
N CYS A 205 -4.28 2.58 -4.50
CA CYS A 205 -5.66 2.28 -4.07
C CYS A 205 -6.55 3.53 -4.15
N PRO A 206 -7.89 3.38 -4.02
CA PRO A 206 -8.83 4.50 -4.14
C PRO A 206 -8.75 5.58 -3.05
N LEU A 207 -7.97 5.35 -1.98
CA LEU A 207 -7.80 6.33 -0.91
C LEU A 207 -6.86 7.47 -1.32
N PHE A 208 -5.86 7.18 -2.15
CA PHE A 208 -4.80 8.12 -2.50
C PHE A 208 -4.67 8.21 -4.01
N ASP A 209 -4.89 9.39 -4.58
CA ASP A 209 -4.86 9.60 -6.04
C ASP A 209 -3.50 9.27 -6.65
N THR A 210 -2.44 9.56 -5.90
CA THR A 210 -1.07 9.30 -6.32
C THR A 210 -0.55 7.94 -5.84
N GLY A 211 -1.26 7.21 -4.99
CA GLY A 211 -0.72 6.04 -4.29
C GLY A 211 0.33 6.40 -3.22
N LEU A 212 0.74 5.39 -2.46
CA LEU A 212 1.71 5.50 -1.37
C LEU A 212 2.99 4.75 -1.72
N LYS A 213 4.11 5.26 -1.21
CA LYS A 213 5.41 4.59 -1.20
C LYS A 213 5.79 4.26 0.22
N GLU A 214 6.40 3.12 0.45
CA GLU A 214 6.97 2.77 1.74
C GLU A 214 8.24 1.96 1.60
N GLU A 215 9.25 2.25 2.40
CA GLU A 215 10.49 1.50 2.40
C GLU A 215 10.60 0.64 3.65
N THR A 216 10.93 -0.62 3.44
CA THR A 216 11.21 -1.56 4.52
C THR A 216 12.57 -2.19 4.35
N PHE A 217 13.31 -2.22 5.44
CA PHE A 217 14.56 -2.94 5.56
C PHE A 217 14.34 -4.26 6.29
N GLY A 218 14.99 -5.31 5.82
CA GLY A 218 15.07 -6.58 6.52
C GLY A 218 16.50 -7.07 6.59
N ALA A 219 16.90 -7.58 7.76
CA ALA A 219 18.17 -8.24 7.98
C ALA A 219 17.95 -9.50 8.81
N GLY A 220 18.60 -10.60 8.42
CA GLY A 220 18.47 -11.91 9.08
C GLY A 220 19.69 -12.78 8.81
N ASP A 221 19.66 -14.06 9.21
CA ASP A 221 20.79 -14.98 9.04
C ASP A 221 21.07 -15.30 7.56
N ASN A 222 20.10 -15.03 6.69
CA ASN A 222 20.17 -15.22 5.24
C ASN A 222 19.13 -14.36 4.53
N LEU A 223 19.25 -14.24 3.21
CA LEU A 223 18.38 -13.41 2.37
C LEU A 223 16.90 -13.81 2.48
N LYS A 224 16.59 -15.09 2.67
CA LYS A 224 15.20 -15.56 2.86
C LYS A 224 14.58 -15.00 4.13
N GLU A 225 15.32 -15.01 5.23
CA GLU A 225 14.87 -14.38 6.47
C GLU A 225 14.80 -12.86 6.34
N ALA A 226 15.78 -12.22 5.70
CA ALA A 226 15.77 -10.79 5.44
C ALA A 226 14.52 -10.36 4.65
N VAL A 227 14.19 -11.05 3.56
CA VAL A 227 12.97 -10.79 2.76
C VAL A 227 11.70 -11.03 3.57
N PHE A 228 11.67 -12.09 4.37
CA PHE A 228 10.53 -12.37 5.26
C PHE A 228 10.32 -11.24 6.27
N ILE A 229 11.39 -10.69 6.87
CA ILE A 229 11.33 -9.58 7.82
C ILE A 229 10.86 -8.30 7.14
N ALA A 230 11.40 -7.96 5.97
CA ALA A 230 11.00 -6.76 5.21
C ALA A 230 9.52 -6.83 4.80
N ALA A 231 9.10 -7.93 4.16
CA ALA A 231 7.71 -8.13 3.76
C ALA A 231 6.75 -8.25 4.97
N GLY A 232 7.18 -8.90 6.05
CA GLY A 232 6.44 -8.96 7.32
C GLY A 232 6.22 -7.57 7.93
N THR A 233 7.25 -6.73 7.94
CA THR A 233 7.19 -5.34 8.40
C THR A 233 6.19 -4.54 7.57
N PHE A 234 6.25 -4.64 6.24
CA PHE A 234 5.31 -3.98 5.33
C PHE A 234 3.86 -4.40 5.58
N THR A 235 3.61 -5.72 5.60
CA THR A 235 2.26 -6.28 5.77
C THR A 235 1.65 -5.97 7.15
N ALA A 236 2.47 -5.93 8.20
CA ALA A 236 2.05 -5.63 9.57
C ALA A 236 1.88 -4.13 9.85
N SER A 237 2.38 -3.26 8.97
CA SER A 237 2.39 -1.81 9.16
C SER A 237 1.49 -1.08 8.15
N ILE A 238 2.04 -0.40 7.15
CA ILE A 238 1.31 0.47 6.23
C ILE A 238 0.20 -0.29 5.49
N LEU A 239 0.44 -1.54 5.07
CA LEU A 239 -0.57 -2.31 4.35
C LEU A 239 -1.78 -2.63 5.24
N LEU A 240 -1.55 -2.90 6.53
CA LEU A 240 -2.61 -3.13 7.49
C LEU A 240 -3.44 -1.87 7.71
N ALA A 241 -2.80 -0.70 7.82
CA ALA A 241 -3.51 0.58 7.92
C ALA A 241 -4.36 0.84 6.66
N VAL A 242 -3.79 0.66 5.46
CA VAL A 242 -4.49 0.81 4.17
C VAL A 242 -5.67 -0.16 4.06
N LYS A 243 -5.47 -1.44 4.41
CA LYS A 243 -6.54 -2.44 4.42
C LYS A 243 -7.66 -2.05 5.41
N ASN A 244 -7.31 -1.56 6.60
CA ASN A 244 -8.29 -1.15 7.60
C ASN A 244 -9.17 -0.01 7.07
N ALA A 245 -8.56 0.98 6.40
CA ALA A 245 -9.27 2.08 5.75
C ALA A 245 -10.16 1.59 4.58
N LEU A 246 -9.61 0.82 3.64
CA LEU A 246 -10.35 0.31 2.47
C LEU A 246 -11.55 -0.56 2.84
N THR A 247 -11.42 -1.36 3.89
CA THR A 247 -12.50 -2.24 4.37
C THR A 247 -13.41 -1.57 5.39
N LYS A 248 -13.13 -0.32 5.75
CA LYS A 248 -13.75 0.40 6.87
C LYS A 248 -13.76 -0.43 8.17
N SER A 249 -12.82 -1.36 8.33
CA SER A 249 -12.80 -2.32 9.44
C SER A 249 -12.22 -1.68 10.70
N ASN A 250 -12.80 -2.00 11.85
CA ASN A 250 -12.32 -1.57 13.17
C ASN A 250 -12.13 -0.05 13.32
N ASN A 251 -12.82 0.78 12.53
CA ASN A 251 -12.84 2.22 12.78
C ASN A 251 -13.44 2.47 14.18
N LYS A 252 -12.65 3.08 15.06
CA LYS A 252 -13.03 3.38 16.43
C LYS A 252 -12.78 4.83 16.81
N LEU A 253 -12.20 5.61 15.89
CA LEU A 253 -11.75 6.97 16.15
C LEU A 253 -12.28 7.88 15.06
N SER A 254 -12.82 9.01 15.50
CA SER A 254 -13.26 10.10 14.64
C SER A 254 -12.45 11.34 15.01
N TYR A 255 -12.12 12.13 14.01
CA TYR A 255 -11.46 13.42 14.18
C TYR A 255 -12.23 14.46 13.35
N THR A 256 -12.27 15.70 13.82
CA THR A 256 -12.95 16.79 13.10
C THR A 256 -11.98 17.96 13.06
N SER A 257 -11.78 18.51 11.86
CA SER A 257 -11.01 19.73 11.64
C SER A 257 -11.84 20.76 10.88
N GLU A 258 -11.39 22.01 10.87
CA GLU A 258 -11.97 23.09 10.08
C GLU A 258 -10.86 23.74 9.24
N PHE A 259 -11.09 23.88 7.94
CA PHE A 259 -10.17 24.57 7.03
C PHE A 259 -10.96 25.46 6.08
N ASN A 260 -10.54 26.73 5.96
CA ASN A 260 -11.15 27.71 5.09
C ASN A 260 -12.69 27.80 5.21
N GLY A 261 -13.22 27.73 6.44
CA GLY A 261 -14.65 27.76 6.75
C GLY A 261 -15.43 26.47 6.46
N HIS A 262 -14.74 25.39 6.09
CA HIS A 262 -15.31 24.07 5.85
C HIS A 262 -14.98 23.10 6.97
N ILE A 263 -15.99 22.40 7.48
CA ILE A 263 -15.82 21.34 8.47
C ILE A 263 -15.51 20.03 7.75
N HIS A 264 -14.49 19.33 8.22
CA HIS A 264 -14.06 18.04 7.71
C HIS A 264 -14.18 16.98 8.80
N ASN A 265 -14.94 15.93 8.53
CA ASN A 265 -15.05 14.79 9.44
C ASN A 265 -14.20 13.63 8.94
N TRP A 266 -13.33 13.11 9.79
CA TRP A 266 -12.36 12.09 9.45
C TRP A 266 -12.61 10.80 10.20
N ASN A 267 -12.61 9.71 9.46
CA ASN A 267 -12.50 8.35 9.97
C ASN A 267 -11.03 7.98 10.12
N VAL A 268 -10.60 7.61 11.33
CA VAL A 268 -9.18 7.37 11.63
C VAL A 268 -8.90 5.87 11.72
N TYR A 269 -8.03 5.40 10.83
CA TYR A 269 -7.58 4.01 10.73
C TYR A 269 -6.08 3.93 11.03
N TYR A 270 -5.63 2.87 11.68
CA TYR A 270 -4.22 2.70 12.01
C TYR A 270 -3.83 1.24 12.04
N ASN A 271 -2.52 0.96 11.94
CA ASN A 271 -1.96 -0.32 12.37
C ASN A 271 -1.60 -0.27 13.86
N PRO A 272 -1.72 -1.39 14.59
CA PRO A 272 -1.12 -1.54 15.92
C PRO A 272 0.37 -1.17 15.90
N LEU A 273 0.89 -0.68 17.02
CA LEU A 273 2.29 -0.25 17.10
C LEU A 273 3.23 -1.39 16.74
N LEU A 274 4.05 -1.17 15.72
CA LEU A 274 5.12 -2.10 15.39
C LEU A 274 6.36 -1.70 16.20
N ILE A 275 6.75 -2.57 17.13
CA ILE A 275 7.84 -2.32 18.08
C ILE A 275 8.95 -3.35 17.84
N ALA A 276 10.19 -2.88 17.63
CA ALA A 276 11.38 -3.71 17.63
C ALA A 276 12.31 -3.32 18.79
N ARG A 277 12.86 -4.31 19.49
CA ARG A 277 13.74 -4.12 20.67
C ARG A 277 14.56 -5.37 20.97
N ASP A 278 15.68 -5.20 21.67
CA ASP A 278 16.62 -6.28 22.01
C ASP A 278 16.07 -7.26 23.06
N GLU A 279 15.35 -6.78 24.08
CA GLU A 279 14.81 -7.62 25.14
C GLU A 279 13.28 -7.69 25.14
N MET A 280 12.75 -8.89 25.37
CA MET A 280 11.32 -9.15 25.37
C MET A 280 10.71 -8.68 26.71
N GLN A 281 10.22 -7.44 26.77
CA GLN A 281 9.53 -6.95 27.97
C GLN A 281 8.05 -7.34 28.00
N THR A 282 7.57 -7.70 29.20
CA THR A 282 6.16 -8.02 29.46
C THR A 282 5.38 -6.76 29.82
N GLY A 283 4.77 -6.13 28.82
CA GLY A 283 3.86 -5.00 28.99
C GLY A 283 3.27 -4.61 27.64
N LYS A 284 1.94 -4.53 27.55
CA LYS A 284 1.28 -4.04 26.33
C LYS A 284 1.35 -2.52 26.34
N ILE A 285 2.00 -1.94 25.33
CA ILE A 285 1.92 -0.49 25.06
C ILE A 285 0.58 -0.22 24.37
N ASP A 286 -0.08 0.87 24.72
CA ASP A 286 -1.34 1.28 24.08
C ASP A 286 -1.06 1.66 22.62
N ASP A 287 -1.83 1.10 21.69
CA ASP A 287 -1.68 1.37 20.25
C ASP A 287 -1.96 2.84 19.91
N LEU A 288 -2.64 3.60 20.77
CA LEU A 288 -2.96 5.02 20.56
C LEU A 288 -1.95 5.99 21.15
N ILE A 289 -0.82 5.50 21.69
CA ILE A 289 0.10 6.35 22.46
C ILE A 289 0.69 7.50 21.63
N LEU A 290 1.03 7.26 20.37
CA LEU A 290 1.59 8.25 19.45
C LEU A 290 0.49 9.16 18.90
N TRP A 291 -0.66 8.60 18.53
CA TRP A 291 -1.84 9.38 18.13
C TRP A 291 -2.20 10.45 19.17
N ASN A 292 -2.20 10.09 20.46
CA ASN A 292 -2.53 11.01 21.54
C ASN A 292 -1.55 12.18 21.68
N GLN A 293 -0.32 12.04 21.18
CA GLN A 293 0.66 13.15 21.18
C GLN A 293 0.41 14.13 20.04
N ILE A 294 0.06 13.63 18.86
CA ILE A 294 -0.06 14.47 17.66
C ILE A 294 -1.47 15.01 17.42
N SER A 295 -2.52 14.29 17.81
CA SER A 295 -3.91 14.67 17.50
C SER A 295 -4.31 16.08 17.98
N PRO A 296 -3.78 16.63 19.09
CA PRO A 296 -4.09 18.01 19.48
C PRO A 296 -3.59 19.09 18.50
N PHE A 297 -2.66 18.77 17.61
CA PHE A 297 -2.02 19.70 16.68
C PHE A 297 -2.42 19.48 15.22
N LEU A 298 -3.12 18.37 14.91
CA LEU A 298 -3.40 17.98 13.52
C LEU A 298 -4.30 18.95 12.76
N ASP A 299 -5.17 19.72 13.43
CA ASP A 299 -6.06 20.70 12.78
C ASP A 299 -5.29 21.70 11.91
N ALA A 300 -4.05 22.04 12.29
CA ALA A 300 -3.20 22.95 11.52
C ALA A 300 -2.75 22.35 10.17
N TYR A 301 -2.70 21.03 10.05
CA TYR A 301 -2.10 20.34 8.90
C TYR A 301 -3.12 19.74 7.94
N LEU A 302 -4.38 19.63 8.36
CA LEU A 302 -5.47 19.06 7.56
C LEU A 302 -6.22 20.17 6.82
N GLY A 303 -6.43 19.97 5.53
CA GLY A 303 -7.19 20.85 4.64
C GLY A 303 -8.26 20.09 3.86
N ASN A 304 -8.36 20.36 2.57
CA ASN A 304 -9.41 19.82 1.69
C ASN A 304 -9.14 18.39 1.18
N GLN A 305 -8.18 17.67 1.76
CA GLN A 305 -7.81 16.34 1.28
C GLN A 305 -8.95 15.35 1.52
N LYS A 306 -9.11 14.41 0.59
CA LYS A 306 -10.03 13.28 0.74
C LYS A 306 -9.51 12.24 1.73
N SER A 307 -8.21 12.05 1.78
CA SER A 307 -7.53 11.15 2.70
C SER A 307 -6.10 11.60 2.91
N VAL A 308 -5.57 11.30 4.09
CA VAL A 308 -4.23 11.68 4.53
C VAL A 308 -3.54 10.48 5.17
N CYS A 309 -2.27 10.25 4.84
CA CYS A 309 -1.43 9.24 5.48
C CYS A 309 -0.39 9.90 6.38
N ILE A 310 -0.50 9.68 7.69
CA ILE A 310 0.50 10.06 8.68
C ILE A 310 1.43 8.86 8.91
N LYS A 311 2.74 9.08 8.78
CA LYS A 311 3.77 8.09 9.08
C LYS A 311 4.57 8.57 10.27
N ILE A 312 4.69 7.70 11.27
CA ILE A 312 5.46 7.96 12.47
C ILE A 312 6.52 6.87 12.61
N TYR A 313 7.78 7.29 12.69
CA TYR A 313 8.90 6.44 13.01
C TYR A 313 9.68 7.06 14.17
N VAL A 314 9.96 6.25 15.19
CA VAL A 314 10.81 6.65 16.30
C VAL A 314 11.82 5.56 16.57
N ALA A 315 13.06 5.94 16.80
CA ALA A 315 14.11 5.06 17.28
C ALA A 315 14.81 5.69 18.49
N LYS A 316 15.12 4.88 19.50
CA LYS A 316 15.96 5.24 20.65
C LYS A 316 17.09 4.23 20.76
N PHE A 317 18.32 4.71 20.66
CA PHE A 317 19.52 3.87 20.76
C PHE A 317 20.62 4.62 21.49
N ALA A 318 21.18 4.02 22.55
CA ALA A 318 22.31 4.58 23.30
C ALA A 318 22.16 6.06 23.74
N GLY A 319 20.92 6.49 24.05
CA GLY A 319 20.62 7.88 24.43
C GLY A 319 20.36 8.85 23.27
N SER A 320 20.56 8.43 22.02
CA SER A 320 20.13 9.16 20.84
C SER A 320 18.68 8.82 20.49
N ILE A 321 17.92 9.83 20.06
CA ILE A 321 16.54 9.69 19.60
C ILE A 321 16.47 10.18 18.16
N ILE A 322 15.84 9.37 17.32
CA ILE A 322 15.40 9.76 15.98
C ILE A 322 13.88 9.73 16.04
N SER A 323 13.23 10.83 15.70
CA SER A 323 11.77 10.95 15.68
C SER A 323 11.37 11.63 14.39
N GLU A 324 10.54 10.96 13.60
CA GLU A 324 10.08 11.42 12.31
C GLU A 324 8.57 11.23 12.23
N CYS A 325 7.86 12.33 12.00
CA CYS A 325 6.44 12.37 11.70
C CYS A 325 6.26 13.07 10.37
N SER A 326 5.61 12.41 9.43
CA SER A 326 5.29 12.98 8.12
C SER A 326 3.81 12.82 7.77
N ILE A 327 3.30 13.76 6.99
CA ILE A 327 1.93 13.79 6.47
C ILE A 327 2.04 13.79 4.94
N ASP A 328 1.54 12.73 4.30
CA ASP A 328 1.65 12.51 2.84
C ASP A 328 3.09 12.66 2.29
N ASN A 329 4.07 12.21 3.10
CA ASN A 329 5.53 12.29 2.89
C ASN A 329 6.15 13.68 3.08
N ILE A 330 5.40 14.67 3.57
CA ILE A 330 5.95 15.95 4.02
C ILE A 330 6.38 15.76 5.48
N TYR A 331 7.67 15.92 5.77
CA TYR A 331 8.19 15.90 7.14
C TYR A 331 7.63 17.08 7.93
N ILE A 332 7.16 16.84 9.15
CA ILE A 332 6.55 17.85 10.02
C ILE A 332 7.40 18.02 11.27
N ASN A 333 8.14 19.12 11.35
CA ASN A 333 9.10 19.34 12.44
C ASN A 333 8.42 19.39 13.82
N GLU A 334 7.32 20.12 13.96
CA GLU A 334 6.60 20.26 15.24
C GLU A 334 6.10 18.91 15.78
N LEU A 335 5.48 18.10 14.93
CA LEU A 335 4.97 16.78 15.32
C LEU A 335 6.11 15.81 15.64
N SER A 336 7.19 15.85 14.86
CA SER A 336 8.39 15.03 15.06
C SER A 336 9.04 15.33 16.41
N ASN A 337 9.21 16.61 16.76
CA ASN A 337 9.75 17.04 18.05
C ASN A 337 8.83 16.67 19.22
N THR A 338 7.52 16.88 19.06
CA THR A 338 6.52 16.50 20.09
C THR A 338 6.59 15.01 20.42
N ILE A 339 6.73 14.14 19.42
CA ILE A 339 6.90 12.70 19.63
C ILE A 339 8.27 12.39 20.23
N GLY A 340 9.33 13.08 19.77
CA GLY A 340 10.70 12.90 20.27
C GLY A 340 10.81 13.18 21.77
N ASP A 341 10.29 14.33 22.21
CA ASP A 341 10.25 14.73 23.62
C ASP A 341 9.47 13.72 24.47
N PHE A 342 8.34 13.25 23.95
CA PHE A 342 7.52 12.22 24.62
C PHE A 342 8.28 10.89 24.82
N ILE A 343 9.09 10.49 23.84
CA ILE A 343 9.87 9.24 23.87
C ILE A 343 11.19 9.41 24.65
N ASP A 344 11.67 10.63 24.87
CA ASP A 344 12.83 10.85 25.74
C ASP A 344 12.54 10.42 27.18
N ASP A 345 11.32 10.68 27.65
CA ASP A 345 10.83 10.27 28.97
C ASP A 345 10.53 8.76 29.09
N PHE A 346 10.54 8.01 27.99
CA PHE A 346 10.39 6.56 28.03
C PHE A 346 11.61 5.90 28.68
N ASP A 347 11.38 5.22 29.82
CA ASP A 347 12.37 4.35 30.47
C ASP A 347 12.54 3.06 29.66
N VAL A 348 13.37 3.14 28.62
CA VAL A 348 13.72 2.01 27.79
C VAL A 348 14.95 1.34 28.38
N LYS A 349 14.77 0.16 28.97
CA LYS A 349 15.89 -0.67 29.48
C LYS A 349 16.78 -1.23 28.37
N ASP A 350 16.32 -1.16 27.12
CA ASP A 350 16.89 -1.83 25.96
C ASP A 350 17.97 -0.96 25.30
N SER A 351 19.01 -1.57 24.73
CA SER A 351 20.04 -0.84 23.97
C SER A 351 19.49 -0.21 22.69
N PHE A 352 18.51 -0.88 22.07
CA PHE A 352 17.82 -0.47 20.86
C PHE A 352 16.31 -0.62 21.00
N PHE A 353 15.57 0.38 20.55
CA PHE A 353 14.12 0.40 20.56
C PHE A 353 13.57 1.21 19.40
N THR A 354 12.59 0.68 18.67
CA THR A 354 11.88 1.42 17.63
C THR A 354 10.38 1.28 17.77
N MET A 355 9.65 2.33 17.37
CA MET A 355 8.21 2.31 17.14
C MET A 355 7.93 2.78 15.72
N ARG A 356 7.01 2.10 15.05
CA ARG A 356 6.50 2.51 13.74
C ARG A 356 4.97 2.44 13.72
N GLN A 357 4.33 3.50 13.25
CA GLN A 357 2.88 3.58 13.12
C GLN A 357 2.47 4.37 11.88
N TYR A 358 1.47 3.86 11.17
CA TYR A 358 0.79 4.53 10.08
C TYR A 358 -0.64 4.79 10.51
N ILE A 359 -1.09 6.02 10.28
CA ILE A 359 -2.43 6.48 10.57
C ILE A 359 -3.00 7.05 9.28
N ILE A 360 -4.17 6.56 8.89
CA ILE A 360 -4.90 7.01 7.71
C ILE A 360 -6.15 7.72 8.18
N LEU A 361 -6.26 8.99 7.84
CA LEU A 361 -7.50 9.75 7.99
C LEU A 361 -8.21 9.69 6.65
N SER A 362 -9.44 9.17 6.63
CA SER A 362 -10.31 9.17 5.44
C SER A 362 -11.51 10.04 5.73
N GLN A 363 -11.72 11.06 4.91
CA GLN A 363 -12.82 12.00 5.10
C GLN A 363 -14.18 11.32 4.83
N GLU A 364 -15.20 11.74 5.56
CA GLU A 364 -16.59 11.38 5.27
C GLU A 364 -17.05 12.09 3.99
N GLU A 365 -17.73 11.35 3.11
CA GLU A 365 -18.19 11.82 1.81
C GLU A 365 -19.06 13.08 1.93
N GLU A 366 -19.82 13.21 3.01
CA GLU A 366 -20.70 14.35 3.30
C GLU A 366 -19.94 15.66 3.59
N THR A 367 -18.66 15.56 3.96
CA THR A 367 -17.78 16.70 4.26
C THR A 367 -16.65 16.88 3.25
N THR A 368 -16.66 16.08 2.18
CA THR A 368 -15.68 16.19 1.09
C THR A 368 -16.08 17.27 0.08
N LEU A 369 -15.10 18.11 -0.28
CA LEU A 369 -15.28 19.11 -1.32
C LEU A 369 -14.97 18.52 -2.71
N PRO A 370 -15.70 18.92 -3.76
CA PRO A 370 -15.33 18.54 -5.13
C PRO A 370 -13.93 19.03 -5.48
N TYR A 371 -13.13 18.17 -6.09
CA TYR A 371 -11.79 18.52 -6.55
C TYR A 371 -11.64 18.15 -8.03
N ILE A 372 -11.11 19.09 -8.82
CA ILE A 372 -11.12 19.03 -10.28
C ILE A 372 -10.23 17.93 -10.86
N TYR A 373 -9.23 17.46 -10.10
CA TYR A 373 -8.31 16.38 -10.50
C TYR A 373 -8.49 15.10 -9.68
N ASP A 374 -9.67 14.88 -9.06
CA ASP A 374 -9.94 13.67 -8.27
C ASP A 374 -9.87 12.40 -9.13
N GLY A 375 -9.27 11.35 -8.58
CA GLY A 375 -9.15 10.05 -9.22
C GLY A 375 -8.16 9.99 -10.39
N LYS A 376 -8.07 8.80 -11.00
CA LYS A 376 -7.04 8.47 -11.99
C LYS A 376 -7.11 9.34 -13.26
N GLU A 377 -8.31 9.63 -13.75
CA GLU A 377 -8.51 10.46 -14.96
C GLU A 377 -8.16 11.92 -14.67
N GLY A 378 -8.55 12.43 -13.49
CA GLY A 378 -8.18 13.75 -13.02
C GLY A 378 -6.67 13.91 -12.88
N TYR A 379 -5.97 12.93 -12.28
CA TYR A 379 -4.51 12.94 -12.17
C TYR A 379 -3.79 12.94 -13.52
N VAL A 380 -4.32 12.22 -14.53
CA VAL A 380 -3.80 12.28 -15.91
C VAL A 380 -3.97 13.68 -16.50
N GLU A 381 -5.10 14.33 -16.27
CA GLU A 381 -5.34 15.70 -16.74
C GLU A 381 -4.43 16.72 -16.05
N LEU A 382 -4.24 16.61 -14.73
CA LEU A 382 -3.27 17.41 -13.99
C LEU A 382 -1.87 17.31 -14.63
N LYS A 383 -1.40 16.08 -14.91
CA LYS A 383 -0.11 15.86 -15.58
C LYS A 383 -0.04 16.49 -16.97
N ASN A 384 -1.13 16.46 -17.73
CA ASN A 384 -1.18 17.09 -19.05
C ASN A 384 -1.06 18.61 -18.93
N LYS A 385 -1.76 19.22 -17.97
CA LYS A 385 -1.67 20.66 -17.71
C LYS A 385 -0.31 21.08 -17.18
N LEU A 386 0.29 20.33 -16.25
CA LEU A 386 1.67 20.54 -15.81
C LEU A 386 2.66 20.47 -16.97
N LYS A 387 2.52 19.51 -17.90
CA LYS A 387 3.37 19.46 -19.11
C LYS A 387 3.24 20.72 -19.97
N LYS A 388 2.05 21.32 -20.09
CA LYS A 388 1.87 22.60 -20.77
C LYS A 388 2.60 23.73 -20.04
N ILE A 389 2.46 23.81 -18.72
CA ILE A 389 3.19 24.78 -17.88
C ILE A 389 4.70 24.66 -18.12
N LEU A 390 5.26 23.46 -18.01
CA LEU A 390 6.70 23.22 -18.25
C LEU A 390 7.14 23.60 -19.67
N ASN A 391 6.28 23.41 -20.68
CA ASN A 391 6.57 23.85 -22.04
C ASN A 391 6.60 25.38 -22.18
N VAL A 392 5.67 26.09 -21.53
CA VAL A 392 5.69 27.57 -21.51
C VAL A 392 6.96 28.07 -20.84
N ILE A 393 7.37 27.48 -19.71
CA ILE A 393 8.63 27.81 -19.03
C ILE A 393 9.84 27.58 -19.93
N TYR A 394 9.85 26.47 -20.68
CA TYR A 394 10.91 26.21 -21.66
C TYR A 394 10.99 27.29 -22.75
N GLU A 395 9.85 27.75 -23.27
CA GLU A 395 9.79 28.72 -24.36
C GLU A 395 10.14 30.16 -23.96
N ILE A 396 9.93 30.50 -22.70
CA ILE A 396 10.20 31.86 -22.20
C ILE A 396 11.69 32.18 -22.32
N GLN A 397 12.00 33.29 -22.97
CA GLN A 397 13.39 33.76 -23.07
C GLN A 397 13.88 34.18 -21.69
N PRO A 398 15.18 34.03 -21.38
CA PRO A 398 15.76 34.61 -20.17
C PRO A 398 15.36 36.08 -20.10
N PHE A 399 14.86 36.53 -18.95
CA PHE A 399 14.53 37.94 -18.76
C PHE A 399 15.80 38.77 -19.01
N ASN A 400 15.75 39.63 -20.03
CA ASN A 400 16.80 40.60 -20.28
C ASN A 400 16.55 41.80 -19.36
N PRO A 401 17.41 42.06 -18.35
CA PRO A 401 17.23 43.18 -17.43
C PRO A 401 17.26 44.55 -18.13
N GLU A 402 17.79 44.61 -19.36
CA GLU A 402 17.84 45.84 -20.16
C GLU A 402 16.54 46.12 -20.94
N ASP A 403 15.65 45.14 -21.13
CA ASP A 403 14.45 45.26 -21.97
C ASP A 403 13.15 45.50 -21.18
N ASN A 404 13.14 45.24 -19.87
CA ASN A 404 11.99 45.48 -18.98
C ASN A 404 12.48 46.12 -17.69
N GLU A 405 12.09 47.37 -17.44
CA GLU A 405 12.49 48.11 -16.22
C GLU A 405 11.81 47.56 -14.94
N ASP A 406 10.80 46.69 -15.04
CA ASP A 406 10.09 46.09 -13.90
C ASP A 406 10.05 44.54 -13.94
N MET A 407 10.57 43.90 -12.89
CA MET A 407 10.43 42.45 -12.66
C MET A 407 8.97 42.01 -12.47
N GLU A 408 8.13 42.93 -11.99
CA GLU A 408 6.71 42.70 -11.76
C GLU A 408 5.97 42.45 -13.09
N ASP A 409 6.26 43.26 -14.12
CA ASP A 409 5.70 43.09 -15.48
C ASP A 409 6.10 41.74 -16.11
N ALA A 410 7.31 41.28 -15.82
CA ALA A 410 7.84 40.00 -16.26
C ALA A 410 7.06 38.80 -15.67
N PHE A 411 6.73 38.87 -14.38
CA PHE A 411 5.93 37.86 -13.69
C PHE A 411 4.47 37.87 -14.17
N PHE A 412 3.88 39.05 -14.32
CA PHE A 412 2.53 39.19 -14.89
C PHE A 412 2.44 38.65 -16.33
N TYR A 413 3.46 38.89 -17.16
CA TYR A 413 3.53 38.34 -18.51
C TYR A 413 3.55 36.79 -18.50
N LEU A 414 4.36 36.21 -17.62
CA LEU A 414 4.44 34.75 -17.46
C LEU A 414 3.09 34.17 -17.03
N ILE A 415 2.45 34.74 -16.00
CA ILE A 415 1.12 34.29 -15.54
C ILE A 415 0.10 34.40 -16.66
N SER A 416 0.04 35.53 -17.37
CA SER A 416 -0.90 35.71 -18.48
C SER A 416 -0.71 34.65 -19.57
N ARG A 417 0.54 34.32 -19.90
CA ARG A 417 0.84 33.30 -20.92
C ARG A 417 0.51 31.88 -20.45
N LEU A 418 0.73 31.58 -19.18
CA LEU A 418 0.34 30.29 -18.59
C LEU A 418 -1.18 30.13 -18.59
N ASP A 419 -1.89 31.18 -18.18
CA ASP A 419 -3.35 31.20 -18.09
C ASP A 419 -4.01 30.96 -19.46
N GLU A 420 -3.49 31.58 -20.52
CA GLU A 420 -3.96 31.37 -21.90
C GLU A 420 -3.80 29.92 -22.40
N GLU A 421 -2.76 29.20 -21.94
CA GLU A 421 -2.43 27.85 -22.43
C GLU A 421 -3.05 26.71 -21.61
N VAL A 422 -3.19 26.91 -20.30
CA VAL A 422 -3.52 25.85 -19.34
C VAL A 422 -5.01 25.80 -19.00
N ASP A 423 -5.70 26.94 -19.06
CA ASP A 423 -7.11 27.08 -18.64
C ASP A 423 -7.32 26.56 -17.20
N ASP A 424 -6.40 26.95 -16.31
CA ASP A 424 -6.48 26.74 -14.86
C ASP A 424 -5.53 27.70 -14.16
N PHE A 425 -6.07 28.85 -13.75
CA PHE A 425 -5.31 29.93 -13.13
C PHE A 425 -4.63 29.50 -11.83
N THR A 426 -5.38 28.86 -10.93
CA THR A 426 -4.87 28.38 -9.65
C THR A 426 -3.70 27.43 -9.85
N LEU A 427 -3.83 26.43 -10.73
CA LEU A 427 -2.73 25.49 -10.99
C LEU A 427 -1.50 26.20 -11.58
N CYS A 428 -1.67 27.23 -12.40
CA CYS A 428 -0.56 28.02 -12.91
C CYS A 428 0.20 28.73 -11.79
N ILE A 429 -0.52 29.40 -10.89
CA ILE A 429 0.06 30.10 -9.74
C ILE A 429 0.75 29.10 -8.80
N GLU A 430 0.07 28.04 -8.39
CA GLU A 430 0.62 27.00 -7.53
C GLU A 430 1.85 26.33 -8.13
N SER A 431 1.85 26.07 -9.45
CA SER A 431 3.02 25.49 -10.12
C SER A 431 4.24 26.41 -10.11
N LEU A 432 4.03 27.73 -10.20
CA LEU A 432 5.11 28.72 -10.10
C LEU A 432 5.65 28.88 -8.68
N ILE A 433 4.87 28.51 -7.67
CA ILE A 433 5.28 28.57 -6.27
C ILE A 433 5.94 27.26 -5.87
N PHE A 434 5.24 26.14 -6.06
CA PHE A 434 5.66 24.85 -5.53
C PHE A 434 6.83 24.26 -6.32
N ILE A 435 6.79 24.24 -7.65
CA ILE A 435 7.78 23.50 -8.44
C ILE A 435 9.21 24.05 -8.25
N PRO A 436 9.45 25.38 -8.27
CA PRO A 436 10.76 25.94 -7.97
C PRO A 436 11.31 25.51 -6.61
N GLU A 437 10.47 25.55 -5.57
CA GLU A 437 10.84 25.16 -4.21
C GLU A 437 11.09 23.65 -4.09
N ILE A 438 10.29 22.83 -4.77
CA ILE A 438 10.49 21.38 -4.85
C ILE A 438 11.85 21.05 -5.48
N PHE A 439 12.23 21.74 -6.55
CA PHE A 439 13.53 21.52 -7.17
C PHE A 439 14.67 22.04 -6.31
N ALA A 440 14.50 23.18 -5.64
CA ALA A 440 15.48 23.71 -4.72
C ALA A 440 15.72 22.76 -3.54
N ALA A 441 14.66 22.25 -2.91
CA ALA A 441 14.74 21.28 -1.84
C ALA A 441 15.47 19.99 -2.24
N ASN A 442 15.34 19.56 -3.50
CA ASN A 442 16.05 18.39 -4.03
C ASN A 442 17.55 18.64 -4.30
N VAL A 443 17.97 19.90 -4.43
CA VAL A 443 19.39 20.24 -4.68
C VAL A 443 20.11 20.61 -3.38
N TYR A 444 19.38 21.19 -2.43
CA TYR A 444 19.94 21.79 -1.22
C TYR A 444 19.40 21.13 0.05
N ASP A 445 19.85 19.91 0.32
CA ASP A 445 19.39 19.09 1.46
C ASP A 445 19.70 19.71 2.85
N ASN A 446 20.63 20.67 2.92
CA ASN A 446 21.03 21.35 4.16
C ASN A 446 20.19 22.61 4.46
N ILE A 447 19.17 22.91 3.65
CA ILE A 447 18.35 24.10 3.78
C ILE A 447 16.95 23.71 4.27
N ALA A 448 16.50 24.33 5.37
CA ALA A 448 15.13 24.20 5.85
C ALA A 448 14.21 25.14 5.05
N PHE A 449 13.49 24.60 4.06
CA PHE A 449 12.55 25.37 3.25
C PHE A 449 11.26 25.68 4.02
N PRO A 450 10.61 26.83 3.79
CA PRO A 450 9.32 27.15 4.40
C PRO A 450 8.27 26.08 4.07
N GLU A 451 7.47 25.69 5.07
CA GLU A 451 6.41 24.69 4.93
C GLU A 451 5.02 25.32 4.65
N SER A 452 4.94 26.65 4.60
CA SER A 452 3.70 27.41 4.43
C SER A 452 3.87 28.54 3.42
N ILE A 453 2.74 29.04 2.92
CA ILE A 453 2.64 30.30 2.20
C ILE A 453 1.66 31.24 2.89
N THR A 454 1.89 32.54 2.76
CA THR A 454 1.00 33.57 3.25
C THR A 454 0.28 34.20 2.06
N ILE A 455 -1.04 34.11 2.05
CA ILE A 455 -1.90 34.59 0.98
C ILE A 455 -2.66 35.83 1.44
N TYR A 456 -2.58 36.90 0.65
CA TYR A 456 -3.36 38.11 0.77
C TYR A 456 -4.45 38.08 -0.30
N THR A 457 -5.71 38.00 0.12
CA THR A 457 -6.86 38.15 -0.79
C THR A 457 -7.27 39.62 -0.82
N GLN A 458 -7.94 40.07 -1.89
CA GLN A 458 -8.34 41.48 -2.01
C GLN A 458 -9.44 41.89 -1.02
N ASP A 459 -10.17 40.92 -0.45
CA ASP A 459 -11.36 41.14 0.36
C ASP A 459 -11.16 40.87 1.87
N ASP A 460 -10.09 40.17 2.27
CA ASP A 460 -9.86 39.83 3.68
C ASP A 460 -8.95 40.86 4.38
N GLU A 461 -9.31 41.23 5.62
CA GLU A 461 -8.51 42.16 6.43
C GLU A 461 -7.23 41.52 6.99
N GLU A 462 -7.18 40.18 7.10
CA GLU A 462 -6.03 39.44 7.62
C GLU A 462 -5.54 38.40 6.59
N PRO A 463 -4.21 38.27 6.40
CA PRO A 463 -3.65 37.27 5.50
C PRO A 463 -3.86 35.85 6.02
N LEU A 464 -4.03 34.91 5.10
CA LEU A 464 -4.17 33.50 5.39
C LEU A 464 -2.81 32.82 5.27
N GLN A 465 -2.29 32.29 6.38
CA GLN A 465 -1.12 31.41 6.34
C GLN A 465 -1.59 29.96 6.15
N ILE A 466 -1.14 29.31 5.08
CA ILE A 466 -1.58 27.98 4.68
C ILE A 466 -0.37 27.06 4.54
N LEU A 467 -0.40 25.90 5.20
CA LEU A 467 0.65 24.89 5.13
C LEU A 467 0.55 24.09 3.82
N TYR A 468 1.68 23.64 3.26
CA TYR A 468 1.70 22.81 2.07
C TYR A 468 0.90 21.52 2.22
N THR A 469 0.85 20.95 3.43
CA THR A 469 0.02 19.78 3.73
C THR A 469 -1.47 20.05 3.54
N GLN A 470 -1.92 21.31 3.65
CA GLN A 470 -3.33 21.70 3.53
C GLN A 470 -3.79 21.90 2.08
N PHE A 471 -2.86 22.08 1.14
CA PHE A 471 -3.17 22.12 -0.29
C PHE A 471 -3.39 20.72 -0.82
N ASN A 472 -4.56 20.49 -1.42
CA ASN A 472 -4.85 19.26 -2.13
C ASN A 472 -3.99 19.14 -3.39
N ASP A 473 -3.60 20.26 -4.00
CA ASP A 473 -2.77 20.28 -5.21
C ASP A 473 -1.27 19.98 -4.94
N TYR A 474 -0.71 20.37 -3.79
CA TYR A 474 0.74 20.30 -3.54
C TYR A 474 1.33 18.90 -3.71
N SER A 475 0.80 17.89 -3.00
CA SER A 475 1.33 16.52 -3.06
C SER A 475 1.17 15.88 -4.45
N ARG A 476 0.12 16.27 -5.18
CA ARG A 476 -0.14 15.82 -6.55
C ARG A 476 0.82 16.48 -7.54
N ILE A 477 1.07 17.78 -7.42
CA ILE A 477 2.07 18.52 -8.22
C ILE A 477 3.46 17.95 -7.95
N PHE A 478 3.84 17.78 -6.68
CA PHE A 478 5.12 17.20 -6.27
C PHE A 478 5.38 15.87 -6.99
N LYS A 479 4.43 14.93 -6.91
CA LYS A 479 4.63 13.64 -7.55
C LYS A 479 4.57 13.74 -9.08
N ALA A 480 3.62 14.51 -9.61
CA ALA A 480 3.41 14.62 -11.05
C ALA A 480 4.63 15.22 -11.76
N VAL A 481 5.27 16.24 -11.19
CA VAL A 481 6.42 16.90 -11.82
C VAL A 481 7.61 15.97 -11.93
N TRP A 482 7.94 15.19 -10.88
CA TRP A 482 8.99 14.19 -10.93
C TRP A 482 8.67 13.09 -11.93
N GLU A 483 7.44 12.56 -11.94
CA GLU A 483 7.03 11.56 -12.94
C GLU A 483 7.12 12.09 -14.38
N ILE A 484 6.90 13.39 -14.61
CA ILE A 484 7.05 14.01 -15.93
C ILE A 484 8.53 14.11 -16.31
N LEU A 485 9.40 14.53 -15.39
CA LEU A 485 10.83 14.69 -15.64
C LEU A 485 11.56 13.36 -15.83
N ASP A 486 11.23 12.34 -15.04
CA ASP A 486 11.82 11.01 -15.11
C ASP A 486 11.52 10.31 -16.45
N ASN A 487 10.35 10.61 -17.02
CA ASN A 487 9.90 10.06 -18.29
C ASN A 487 10.06 11.04 -19.47
N TYR A 488 10.84 12.11 -19.30
CA TYR A 488 11.03 13.12 -20.34
C TYR A 488 12.01 12.61 -21.41
N GLU A 489 11.53 12.42 -22.65
CA GLU A 489 12.34 11.86 -23.74
C GLU A 489 13.52 12.78 -24.16
N ASP A 490 13.29 14.10 -24.17
CA ASP A 490 14.29 15.11 -24.53
C ASP A 490 15.02 15.60 -23.27
N THR A 491 16.16 14.99 -22.95
CA THR A 491 16.94 15.30 -21.75
C THR A 491 17.51 16.71 -21.74
N ASP A 492 17.87 17.27 -22.90
CA ASP A 492 18.41 18.63 -22.98
C ASP A 492 17.32 19.65 -22.64
N LYS A 493 16.12 19.45 -23.20
CA LYS A 493 14.95 20.27 -22.87
C LYS A 493 14.56 20.15 -21.39
N ARG A 494 14.58 18.93 -20.86
CA ARG A 494 14.33 18.65 -19.43
C ARG A 494 15.27 19.45 -18.54
N ASP A 495 16.56 19.41 -18.83
CA ASP A 495 17.58 20.09 -18.01
C ASP A 495 17.43 21.62 -18.10
N VAL A 496 17.05 22.17 -19.25
CA VAL A 496 16.73 23.61 -19.38
C VAL A 496 15.53 23.99 -18.52
N ILE A 497 14.45 23.19 -18.55
CA ILE A 497 13.25 23.43 -17.73
C ILE A 497 13.62 23.40 -16.24
N TYR A 498 14.33 22.35 -15.81
CA TYR A 498 14.76 22.17 -14.43
C TYR A 498 15.56 23.37 -13.92
N ASN A 499 16.59 23.78 -14.66
CA ASN A 499 17.44 24.90 -14.28
C ASN A 499 16.69 26.24 -14.25
N LYS A 500 15.76 26.47 -15.18
CA LYS A 500 14.92 27.68 -15.17
C LYS A 500 14.05 27.73 -13.92
N LEU A 501 13.33 26.66 -13.60
CA LEU A 501 12.48 26.61 -12.41
C LEU A 501 13.29 26.70 -11.13
N LEU A 502 14.44 26.02 -11.04
CA LEU A 502 15.35 26.15 -9.91
C LEU A 502 15.79 27.61 -9.70
N SER A 503 16.10 28.33 -10.79
CA SER A 503 16.46 29.76 -10.71
C SER A 503 15.32 30.67 -10.27
N MET A 504 14.07 30.19 -10.32
CA MET A 504 12.88 30.91 -9.87
C MET A 504 12.55 30.66 -8.40
N SER A 505 13.29 29.80 -7.68
CA SER A 505 13.02 29.56 -6.26
C SER A 505 13.14 30.84 -5.45
N TYR A 506 12.06 31.18 -4.74
CA TYR A 506 12.02 32.31 -3.85
C TYR A 506 12.99 32.14 -2.68
N SER A 507 13.03 30.94 -2.09
CA SER A 507 13.90 30.66 -0.95
C SER A 507 15.36 30.87 -1.31
N ILE A 508 15.80 30.31 -2.44
CA ILE A 508 17.18 30.46 -2.92
C ILE A 508 17.49 31.91 -3.28
N ASN A 509 16.60 32.59 -3.99
CA ASN A 509 16.81 33.99 -4.35
C ASN A 509 16.86 34.91 -3.11
N SER A 510 16.08 34.61 -2.07
CA SER A 510 16.09 35.35 -0.80
C SER A 510 17.42 35.20 -0.07
N ILE A 511 17.95 33.98 0.01
CA ILE A 511 19.27 33.71 0.59
C ILE A 511 20.37 34.45 -0.18
N LEU A 512 20.34 34.37 -1.51
CA LEU A 512 21.33 35.04 -2.37
C LEU A 512 21.26 36.57 -2.23
N ALA A 513 20.07 37.14 -2.06
CA ALA A 513 19.87 38.57 -1.85
C ALA A 513 20.48 39.08 -0.53
N GLU A 514 20.57 38.23 0.50
CA GLU A 514 21.27 38.53 1.75
C GLU A 514 22.80 38.47 1.64
N GLY A 515 23.34 38.14 0.46
CA GLY A 515 24.77 38.08 0.20
C GLY A 515 25.46 36.80 0.71
N LYS A 516 24.68 35.81 1.15
CA LYS A 516 25.19 34.49 1.54
C LYS A 516 25.56 33.69 0.29
N LYS A 517 26.70 33.00 0.30
CA LYS A 517 27.05 32.07 -0.78
C LYS A 517 26.43 30.71 -0.53
N LEU A 518 25.84 30.11 -1.56
CA LEU A 518 25.27 28.76 -1.50
C LEU A 518 26.30 27.70 -1.02
N GLU A 519 27.59 27.90 -1.28
CA GLU A 519 28.70 27.04 -0.85
C GLU A 519 29.04 27.15 0.65
N GLU A 520 28.60 28.22 1.32
CA GLU A 520 28.80 28.46 2.75
C GLU A 520 27.60 27.92 3.58
N ILE A 521 26.60 27.35 2.91
CA ILE A 521 25.38 26.81 3.50
C ILE A 521 25.57 25.31 3.79
N GLY A 522 25.54 24.95 5.08
CA GLY A 522 25.72 23.57 5.55
C GLY A 522 27.15 23.19 5.97
N GLY A 523 28.01 24.17 6.28
CA GLY A 523 29.26 23.93 7.01
C GLY A 523 29.04 23.90 8.54
N ASP A 524 29.97 23.28 9.28
CA ASP A 524 29.97 23.04 10.75
C ASP A 524 29.80 24.29 11.67
N GLU A 525 29.47 25.47 11.14
CA GLU A 525 29.19 26.67 11.93
C GLU A 525 27.68 26.95 11.95
N ASP A 526 27.05 26.60 13.08
CA ASP A 526 25.64 26.69 13.47
C ASP A 526 25.00 28.10 13.34
N GLU A 527 24.80 28.62 12.13
CA GLU A 527 23.77 29.65 11.89
C GLU A 527 22.66 29.05 11.02
N GLU A 528 21.56 28.66 11.66
CA GLU A 528 20.32 28.23 11.01
C GLU A 528 19.83 29.36 10.09
N ILE A 529 19.97 29.19 8.78
CA ILE A 529 19.54 30.17 7.79
C ILE A 529 18.01 30.20 7.80
N THR A 530 17.42 31.19 8.47
CA THR A 530 15.98 31.41 8.43
C THR A 530 15.59 31.97 7.07
N ILE A 531 14.78 31.21 6.32
CA ILE A 531 14.22 31.65 5.03
C ILE A 531 12.88 32.34 5.29
N PRO A 532 12.60 33.51 4.66
CA PRO A 532 11.30 34.14 4.76
C PRO A 532 10.20 33.24 4.18
N VAL A 533 9.01 33.31 4.78
CA VAL A 533 7.81 32.66 4.23
C VAL A 533 7.42 33.35 2.93
N PHE A 534 7.06 32.59 1.90
CA PHE A 534 6.59 33.15 0.64
C PHE A 534 5.24 33.87 0.84
N GLU A 535 5.18 35.13 0.44
CA GLU A 535 3.99 35.98 0.53
C GLU A 535 3.46 36.31 -0.87
N MET A 536 2.15 36.21 -1.07
CA MET A 536 1.54 36.52 -2.36
C MET A 536 0.19 37.23 -2.24
N ASN A 537 -0.06 38.14 -3.17
CA ASN A 537 -1.38 38.72 -3.39
C ASN A 537 -2.06 37.93 -4.50
N VAL A 538 -3.28 37.45 -4.24
CA VAL A 538 -4.10 36.75 -5.23
C VAL A 538 -5.32 37.55 -5.63
N ASP A 539 -5.75 37.35 -6.87
CA ASP A 539 -7.04 37.86 -7.33
C ASP A 539 -8.18 36.89 -6.98
N GLU A 540 -9.40 37.31 -7.29
CA GLU A 540 -10.64 36.56 -7.04
C GLU A 540 -10.75 35.20 -7.76
N ARG A 541 -9.85 34.90 -8.70
CA ARG A 541 -9.84 33.65 -9.47
C ARG A 541 -9.02 32.55 -8.79
N PHE A 542 -8.15 32.91 -7.85
CA PHE A 542 -7.38 31.92 -7.10
C PHE A 542 -8.27 31.21 -6.09
N GLU A 543 -8.19 29.88 -6.10
CA GLU A 543 -8.94 29.03 -5.18
C GLU A 543 -7.94 28.30 -4.29
N ILE A 544 -8.19 28.27 -2.98
CA ILE A 544 -7.42 27.41 -2.07
C ILE A 544 -7.94 25.99 -2.23
N ARG A 545 -7.20 25.17 -2.98
CA ARG A 545 -7.61 23.81 -3.36
C ARG A 545 -7.13 22.75 -2.42
#